data_AF-A0A544U7S2-F1
#
_entry.id   AF-A0A544U7S2-F1
#
_cell.length_a   1.000
_cell.length_b   1.000
_cell.length_c   1.000
_cell.angle_alpha   90.00
_cell.angle_beta   90.00
_cell.angle_gamma   90.00
#
_symmetry.space_group_name_H-M   'P 1'
#
loop_
_entity.id
_entity.type
_entity.pdbx_description
1 polymer ?
#
loop_
_entity_poly.entity_id
_entity_poly.type
_entity_poly.pdbx_seq_one_letter_code
_entity_poly.pdbx_strand_id
1 'polypeptide(L)'
;MAIRSGFFNSVNGDRRYDAKFFAEYFASFIGDGVFPNPSNGLQLVEGTGMQTILKVGKGWIKGYYVINDSDYIIKHDIADGVLKRIDRVVMRLNYLTRQIEIVLKKGSQASSPTAPAIQRDAEAYELVLADVLINAGTTQINQGLITDQRLNKSLCGIVHGIVDQVDTTTIFNQYQSWFNKFSVTKADEFSKWQTDVTTALEGWIDAQEQDFLAWRHAEESLFLAWFETIKGKLSEDAAGNLYNMIEDHEKARLPHITTDDTTKKKYRTGLVIDNGKLFFEYEEVQ
;
A
#
# COMPACT_ATOMS: atom_id res chain seq x y z
N MET A 1 37.78 -3.32 -6.29
CA MET A 1 37.41 -3.91 -7.59
C MET A 1 35.99 -4.44 -7.45
N ALA A 2 35.05 -4.05 -8.31
CA ALA A 2 33.62 -4.29 -8.09
C ALA A 2 33.11 -5.68 -8.55
N ILE A 3 33.80 -6.31 -9.51
CA ILE A 3 33.41 -7.61 -10.08
C ILE A 3 34.69 -8.45 -10.31
N ARG A 4 34.65 -9.73 -9.93
CA ARG A 4 35.72 -10.73 -10.13
C ARG A 4 35.14 -11.97 -10.80
N SER A 5 35.88 -12.58 -11.72
CA SER A 5 35.44 -13.74 -12.52
C SER A 5 36.50 -14.85 -12.53
N GLY A 6 36.08 -16.13 -12.52
CA GLY A 6 36.94 -17.32 -12.61
C GLY A 6 36.10 -18.60 -12.67
N PHE A 7 36.67 -19.79 -12.91
CA PHE A 7 38.07 -20.08 -13.19
C PHE A 7 38.37 -20.06 -14.71
N PHE A 8 39.46 -19.40 -15.10
CA PHE A 8 39.95 -19.39 -16.48
C PHE A 8 41.41 -19.84 -16.51
N ASN A 9 41.82 -20.48 -17.60
CA ASN A 9 43.22 -20.84 -17.81
C ASN A 9 44.11 -19.60 -17.78
N SER A 10 45.28 -19.76 -17.16
CA SER A 10 46.33 -18.74 -17.12
C SER A 10 47.05 -18.69 -18.45
N VAL A 11 47.29 -17.49 -18.99
CA VAL A 11 48.11 -17.25 -20.19
C VAL A 11 49.28 -16.39 -19.75
N ASN A 12 50.50 -16.91 -19.88
CA ASN A 12 51.72 -16.22 -19.42
C ASN A 12 51.71 -15.82 -17.92
N GLY A 13 50.95 -16.53 -17.08
CA GLY A 13 50.91 -16.30 -15.63
C GLY A 13 50.08 -15.10 -15.18
N ASP A 14 49.26 -14.53 -16.07
CA ASP A 14 48.38 -13.37 -15.84
C ASP A 14 47.30 -13.64 -14.79
N ARG A 15 46.83 -14.89 -14.68
CA ARG A 15 45.82 -15.32 -13.71
C ARG A 15 46.44 -16.18 -12.62
N ARG A 16 46.36 -15.67 -11.39
CA ARG A 16 46.68 -16.37 -10.15
C ARG A 16 45.53 -16.19 -9.17
N TYR A 17 45.12 -17.27 -8.52
CA TYR A 17 44.03 -17.26 -7.53
C TYR A 17 44.64 -17.37 -6.14
N ASP A 18 44.25 -16.48 -5.24
CA ASP A 18 44.66 -16.52 -3.83
C ASP A 18 43.75 -17.43 -3.01
N ALA A 19 44.18 -17.76 -1.79
CA ALA A 19 43.36 -18.57 -0.88
C ALA A 19 42.00 -17.92 -0.58
N LYS A 20 41.93 -16.58 -0.61
CA LYS A 20 40.68 -15.84 -0.44
C LYS A 20 39.69 -16.10 -1.58
N PHE A 21 40.13 -16.13 -2.84
CA PHE A 21 39.28 -16.48 -3.98
C PHE A 21 38.66 -17.87 -3.80
N PHE A 22 39.47 -18.86 -3.40
CA PHE A 22 38.98 -20.21 -3.16
C PHE A 22 38.00 -20.27 -1.99
N ALA A 23 38.30 -19.58 -0.88
CA ALA A 23 37.38 -19.51 0.25
C ALA A 23 36.03 -18.89 -0.17
N GLU A 24 36.04 -17.75 -0.85
CA GLU A 24 34.81 -17.11 -1.37
C GLU A 24 34.04 -18.02 -2.33
N TYR A 25 34.76 -18.73 -3.22
CA TYR A 25 34.16 -19.67 -4.15
C TYR A 25 33.48 -20.83 -3.42
N PHE A 26 34.15 -21.50 -2.49
CA PHE A 26 33.55 -22.60 -1.72
C PHE A 26 32.43 -22.14 -0.79
N ALA A 27 32.54 -20.93 -0.20
CA ALA A 27 31.50 -20.34 0.62
C ALA A 27 30.19 -20.05 -0.15
N SER A 28 30.24 -19.97 -1.48
CA SER A 28 29.04 -19.76 -2.29
C SER A 28 28.12 -20.99 -2.35
N PHE A 29 28.62 -22.17 -1.99
CA PHE A 29 27.86 -23.41 -2.09
C PHE A 29 27.99 -24.35 -0.90
N ILE A 30 28.92 -24.12 0.02
CA ILE A 30 29.05 -24.89 1.26
C ILE A 30 28.71 -23.97 2.45
N GLY A 31 27.67 -24.34 3.20
CA GLY A 31 27.25 -23.62 4.40
C GLY A 31 28.26 -23.73 5.55
N ASP A 32 28.22 -22.73 6.43
CA ASP A 32 29.04 -22.69 7.65
C ASP A 32 28.50 -23.69 8.68
N GLY A 33 29.38 -24.47 9.33
CA GLY A 33 28.97 -25.44 10.34
C GLY A 33 29.94 -26.58 10.60
N VAL A 34 29.43 -27.60 11.29
CA VAL A 34 30.11 -28.89 11.52
C VAL A 34 29.58 -29.93 10.53
N PHE A 35 30.45 -30.82 10.05
CA PHE A 35 30.02 -31.89 9.16
C PHE A 35 29.12 -32.89 9.89
N PRO A 36 27.98 -33.30 9.30
CA PRO A 36 27.03 -34.19 9.96
C PRO A 36 27.52 -35.64 10.08
N ASN A 37 28.56 -36.00 9.32
CA ASN A 37 29.10 -37.36 9.24
C ASN A 37 30.60 -37.35 9.57
N PRO A 38 31.04 -38.11 10.59
CA PRO A 38 30.21 -38.85 11.55
C PRO A 38 29.39 -37.89 12.45
N SER A 39 28.29 -38.37 13.06
CA SER A 39 27.38 -37.53 13.86
C SER A 39 28.02 -36.92 15.11
N ASN A 40 29.07 -37.55 15.61
CA ASN A 40 29.90 -37.06 16.71
C ASN A 40 31.04 -36.13 16.26
N GLY A 41 31.08 -35.75 14.98
CA GLY A 41 32.08 -34.84 14.44
C GLY A 41 32.13 -33.54 15.23
N LEU A 42 33.32 -33.17 15.75
CA LEU A 42 33.52 -31.98 16.59
C LEU A 42 32.51 -31.87 17.75
N GLN A 43 32.00 -32.99 18.26
CA GLN A 43 31.15 -33.02 19.43
C GLN A 43 31.97 -32.79 20.69
N LEU A 44 31.47 -31.95 21.60
CA LEU A 44 32.04 -31.82 22.93
C LEU A 44 31.40 -32.84 23.88
N VAL A 45 32.24 -33.65 24.54
CA VAL A 45 31.81 -34.64 25.53
C VAL A 45 32.55 -34.44 26.85
N GLU A 46 32.04 -35.07 27.91
CA GLU A 46 32.69 -35.08 29.21
C GLU A 46 34.10 -35.68 29.18
N GLY A 47 35.00 -35.10 29.98
CA GLY A 47 36.35 -35.61 30.23
C GLY A 47 36.56 -35.87 31.72
N THR A 48 37.80 -36.18 32.09
CA THR A 48 38.15 -36.44 33.49
C THR A 48 38.30 -35.12 34.27
N GLY A 49 37.54 -34.97 35.34
CA GLY A 49 37.60 -33.78 36.21
C GLY A 49 37.09 -32.52 35.50
N MET A 50 37.81 -31.40 35.64
CA MET A 50 37.48 -30.12 35.00
C MET A 50 37.95 -30.05 33.55
N GLN A 51 37.61 -31.06 32.76
CA GLN A 51 38.02 -31.18 31.36
C GLN A 51 36.83 -31.62 30.49
N THR A 52 36.83 -31.16 29.25
CA THR A 52 35.96 -31.65 28.19
C THR A 52 36.81 -32.16 27.03
N ILE A 53 36.25 -33.07 26.24
CA ILE A 53 36.94 -33.67 25.09
C ILE A 53 36.16 -33.30 23.83
N LEU A 54 36.84 -32.63 22.91
CA LEU A 54 36.32 -32.40 21.56
C LEU A 54 36.68 -33.59 20.68
N LYS A 55 35.68 -34.28 20.15
CA LYS A 55 35.86 -35.46 19.30
C LYS A 55 36.41 -35.11 17.92
N VAL A 56 37.01 -36.12 17.28
CA VAL A 56 37.45 -36.05 15.90
C VAL A 56 36.32 -35.60 14.98
N GLY A 57 36.62 -34.79 13.98
CA GLY A 57 35.60 -34.26 13.09
C GLY A 57 36.09 -33.17 12.18
N LYS A 58 35.17 -32.61 11.41
CA LYS A 58 35.45 -31.61 10.39
C LYS A 58 34.51 -30.44 10.55
N GLY A 59 35.01 -29.25 10.26
CA GLY A 59 34.25 -28.01 10.28
C GLY A 59 34.47 -27.18 9.03
N TRP A 60 33.49 -26.35 8.69
CA TRP A 60 33.54 -25.42 7.58
C TRP A 60 33.11 -24.03 8.05
N ILE A 61 33.85 -22.99 7.69
CA ILE A 61 33.60 -21.62 8.13
C ILE A 61 34.09 -20.63 7.07
N LYS A 62 33.18 -19.88 6.45
CA LYS A 62 33.44 -18.89 5.40
C LYS A 62 34.35 -19.38 4.27
N GLY A 63 34.18 -20.63 3.86
CA GLY A 63 34.99 -21.24 2.79
C GLY A 63 36.31 -21.86 3.26
N TYR A 64 36.62 -21.76 4.56
CA TYR A 64 37.79 -22.35 5.18
C TYR A 64 37.41 -23.65 5.89
N TYR A 65 38.33 -24.61 5.88
CA TYR A 65 38.10 -25.97 6.35
C TYR A 65 39.04 -26.33 7.49
N VAL A 66 38.52 -27.05 8.49
CA VAL A 66 39.30 -27.58 9.62
C VAL A 66 39.02 -29.06 9.81
N ILE A 67 40.07 -29.79 10.20
CA ILE A 67 39.98 -31.17 10.67
C ILE A 67 40.54 -31.22 12.09
N ASN A 68 39.79 -31.82 13.00
CA ASN A 68 40.33 -32.36 14.23
C ASN A 68 40.50 -33.87 14.03
N ASP A 69 41.75 -34.35 14.01
CA ASP A 69 42.09 -35.74 13.69
C ASP A 69 42.23 -36.65 14.92
N SER A 70 42.25 -36.07 16.11
CA SER A 70 42.37 -36.76 17.39
C SER A 70 41.51 -36.11 18.47
N ASP A 71 41.25 -36.82 19.57
CA ASP A 71 40.48 -36.27 20.70
C ASP A 71 41.23 -35.08 21.31
N TYR A 72 40.63 -33.89 21.26
CA TYR A 72 41.25 -32.65 21.73
C TYR A 72 40.74 -32.29 23.12
N ILE A 73 41.65 -32.26 24.11
CA ILE A 73 41.32 -32.03 25.51
C ILE A 73 41.27 -30.53 25.80
N ILE A 74 40.13 -30.05 26.29
CA ILE A 74 39.90 -28.68 26.70
C ILE A 74 39.85 -28.63 28.22
N LYS A 75 40.77 -27.88 28.81
CA LYS A 75 40.84 -27.70 30.27
C LYS A 75 40.03 -26.47 30.67
N HIS A 76 39.16 -26.65 31.64
CA HIS A 76 38.41 -25.57 32.28
C HIS A 76 39.09 -25.17 33.58
N ASP A 77 39.05 -23.88 33.89
CA ASP A 77 39.51 -23.39 35.19
C ASP A 77 38.65 -23.98 36.32
N ILE A 78 39.22 -24.05 37.52
CA ILE A 78 38.51 -24.50 38.72
C ILE A 78 37.22 -23.68 38.94
N ALA A 79 36.17 -24.34 39.44
CA ALA A 79 34.91 -23.70 39.76
C ALA A 79 35.06 -22.72 40.93
N ASP A 80 34.21 -21.69 40.94
CA ASP A 80 34.07 -20.83 42.11
C ASP A 80 33.33 -21.56 43.24
N GLY A 81 33.60 -21.23 44.49
CA GLY A 81 32.90 -21.85 45.63
C GLY A 81 31.43 -21.44 45.77
N VAL A 82 31.03 -20.31 45.18
CA VAL A 82 29.72 -19.68 45.42
C VAL A 82 28.98 -19.39 44.12
N LEU A 83 29.68 -18.89 43.09
CA LEU A 83 29.05 -18.43 41.85
C LEU A 83 29.15 -19.46 40.71
N LYS A 84 28.21 -19.37 39.76
CA LYS A 84 28.21 -20.20 38.55
C LYS A 84 28.81 -19.42 37.39
N ARG A 85 29.21 -20.11 36.33
CA ARG A 85 29.56 -19.49 35.03
C ARG A 85 29.25 -20.42 33.88
N ILE A 86 29.16 -19.88 32.67
CA ILE A 86 29.07 -20.67 31.44
C ILE A 86 30.32 -20.42 30.63
N ASP A 87 31.12 -21.47 30.42
CA ASP A 87 32.25 -21.42 29.49
C ASP A 87 31.77 -21.87 28.11
N ARG A 88 32.19 -21.17 27.05
CA ARG A 88 31.74 -21.42 25.68
C ARG A 88 32.91 -21.91 24.83
N VAL A 89 32.73 -23.06 24.18
CA VAL A 89 33.72 -23.60 23.24
C VAL A 89 33.32 -23.21 21.82
N VAL A 90 34.21 -22.47 21.14
CA VAL A 90 33.99 -21.99 19.78
C VAL A 90 35.05 -22.52 18.83
N MET A 91 34.64 -22.74 17.58
CA MET A 91 35.53 -22.85 16.44
C MET A 91 35.68 -21.46 15.83
N ARG A 92 36.88 -20.89 15.90
CA ARG A 92 37.18 -19.52 15.48
C ARG A 92 38.05 -19.52 14.23
N LEU A 93 37.55 -18.95 13.14
CA LEU A 93 38.38 -18.54 12.01
C LEU A 93 39.03 -17.20 12.36
N ASN A 94 40.34 -17.19 12.50
CA ASN A 94 41.12 -16.01 12.84
C ASN A 94 41.87 -15.51 11.60
N TYR A 95 41.53 -14.31 11.12
CA TYR A 95 42.12 -13.76 9.90
C TYR A 95 43.55 -13.23 10.12
N LEU A 96 43.92 -12.89 11.36
CA LEU A 96 45.25 -12.41 11.72
C LEU A 96 46.27 -13.55 11.74
N THR A 97 45.93 -14.65 12.41
CA THR A 97 46.79 -15.84 12.51
C THR A 97 46.60 -16.81 11.34
N ARG A 98 45.56 -16.60 10.51
CA ARG A 98 45.24 -17.39 9.31
C ARG A 98 45.00 -18.87 9.61
N GLN A 99 44.36 -19.15 10.74
CA GLN A 99 44.02 -20.51 11.17
C GLN A 99 42.60 -20.58 11.70
N ILE A 100 42.02 -21.79 11.68
CA ILE A 100 40.83 -22.11 12.46
C ILE A 100 41.29 -22.77 13.75
N GLU A 101 40.93 -22.17 14.88
CA GLU A 101 41.34 -22.60 16.22
C GLU A 101 40.12 -22.92 17.10
N ILE A 102 40.29 -23.88 18.00
CA ILE A 102 39.29 -24.19 19.03
C ILE A 102 39.61 -23.33 20.25
N VAL A 103 38.68 -22.44 20.61
CA VAL A 103 38.87 -21.45 21.69
C VAL A 103 37.85 -21.69 22.79
N LEU A 104 38.34 -21.79 24.02
CA LEU A 104 37.52 -21.75 25.22
C LEU A 104 37.35 -20.30 25.66
N LYS A 105 36.12 -19.79 25.60
CA LYS A 105 35.74 -18.47 26.12
C LYS A 105 35.21 -18.65 27.54
N LYS A 106 35.94 -18.14 28.51
CA LYS A 106 35.54 -18.21 29.92
C LYS A 106 34.37 -17.28 30.21
N GLY A 107 33.37 -17.79 30.93
CA GLY A 107 32.23 -17.00 31.40
C GLY A 107 32.56 -16.10 32.58
N SER A 108 31.78 -15.02 32.75
CA SER A 108 31.76 -14.25 34.00
C SER A 108 31.03 -15.02 35.11
N GLN A 109 31.50 -14.87 36.33
CA GLN A 109 30.87 -15.47 37.51
C GLN A 109 29.57 -14.72 37.86
N ALA A 110 28.46 -15.44 38.00
CA ALA A 110 27.16 -14.89 38.38
C ALA A 110 26.25 -15.95 39.01
N SER A 111 25.22 -15.51 39.73
CA SER A 111 24.16 -16.40 40.24
C SER A 111 23.30 -16.98 39.12
N SER A 112 23.06 -16.18 38.07
CA SER A 112 22.44 -16.57 36.82
C SER A 112 23.41 -16.24 35.66
N PRO A 113 24.29 -17.18 35.29
CA PRO A 113 25.34 -16.91 34.32
C PRO A 113 24.79 -16.82 32.89
N THR A 114 25.43 -15.99 32.07
CA THR A 114 25.15 -15.88 30.64
C THR A 114 26.39 -16.34 29.86
N ALA A 115 26.16 -16.94 28.69
CA ALA A 115 27.24 -17.41 27.85
C ALA A 115 28.00 -16.23 27.22
N PRO A 116 29.34 -16.30 27.10
CA PRO A 116 30.14 -15.25 26.46
C PRO A 116 29.65 -14.89 25.05
N ALA A 117 29.70 -13.59 24.74
CA ALA A 117 29.38 -13.09 23.41
C ALA A 117 30.30 -13.72 22.35
N ILE A 118 29.80 -13.94 21.14
CA ILE A 118 30.58 -14.45 20.01
C ILE A 118 31.21 -13.30 19.22
N GLN A 119 32.35 -13.56 18.59
CA GLN A 119 33.05 -12.63 17.70
C GLN A 119 32.76 -12.98 16.24
N ARG A 120 32.20 -12.03 15.49
CA ARG A 120 31.89 -12.16 14.05
C ARG A 120 32.13 -10.80 13.39
N ASP A 121 33.39 -10.47 13.18
CA ASP A 121 33.85 -9.18 12.67
C ASP A 121 34.98 -9.36 11.63
N ALA A 122 35.72 -8.28 11.35
CA ALA A 122 36.81 -8.28 10.38
C ALA A 122 38.06 -9.06 10.84
N GLU A 123 38.19 -9.35 12.14
CA GLU A 123 39.35 -10.02 12.73
C GLU A 123 39.11 -11.51 12.91
N ALA A 124 37.90 -11.90 13.31
CA ALA A 124 37.53 -13.29 13.47
C ALA A 124 36.04 -13.59 13.23
N TYR A 125 35.78 -14.84 12.85
CA TYR A 125 34.42 -15.39 12.75
C TYR A 125 34.31 -16.64 13.63
N GLU A 126 33.33 -16.67 14.54
CA GLU A 126 33.13 -17.77 15.48
C GLU A 126 31.84 -18.55 15.23
N LEU A 127 31.96 -19.88 15.30
CA LEU A 127 30.86 -20.83 15.41
C LEU A 127 30.89 -21.54 16.77
N VAL A 128 29.76 -21.64 17.46
CA VAL A 128 29.69 -22.21 18.82
C VAL A 128 29.46 -23.71 18.77
N LEU A 129 30.40 -24.50 19.28
CA LEU A 129 30.26 -25.95 19.33
C LEU A 129 29.42 -26.39 20.53
N ALA A 130 29.69 -25.84 21.71
CA ALA A 130 28.95 -26.15 22.92
C ALA A 130 29.11 -25.06 24.00
N ASP A 131 28.14 -25.03 24.91
CA ASP A 131 28.17 -24.26 26.14
C ASP A 131 28.30 -25.21 27.34
N VAL A 132 29.21 -24.90 28.27
CA VAL A 132 29.52 -25.73 29.43
C VAL A 132 29.16 -24.96 30.71
N LEU A 133 28.17 -25.44 31.45
CA LEU A 133 27.75 -24.87 32.72
C LEU A 133 28.67 -25.34 33.85
N ILE A 134 29.40 -24.41 34.45
CA ILE A 134 30.21 -24.66 35.65
C ILE A 134 29.40 -24.20 36.87
N ASN A 135 28.87 -25.15 37.63
CA ASN A 135 28.18 -24.86 38.89
C ASN A 135 29.19 -24.53 40.00
N ALA A 136 28.73 -23.83 41.03
CA ALA A 136 29.51 -23.57 42.23
C ALA A 136 30.02 -24.89 42.84
N GLY A 137 31.31 -24.96 43.17
CA GLY A 137 31.96 -26.13 43.77
C GLY A 137 32.12 -27.35 42.84
N THR A 138 31.87 -27.22 41.52
CA THR A 138 32.03 -28.34 40.58
C THR A 138 33.48 -28.80 40.52
N THR A 139 33.70 -30.11 40.70
CA THR A 139 35.03 -30.75 40.57
C THR A 139 35.15 -31.62 39.31
N GLN A 140 34.02 -31.93 38.67
CA GLN A 140 33.94 -32.73 37.45
C GLN A 140 32.85 -32.21 36.52
N ILE A 141 33.18 -32.08 35.23
CA ILE A 141 32.23 -31.72 34.19
C ILE A 141 31.59 -33.01 33.65
N ASN A 142 30.31 -33.18 33.93
CA ASN A 142 29.52 -34.29 33.40
C ASN A 142 28.79 -33.88 32.12
N GLN A 143 28.36 -34.86 31.33
CA GLN A 143 27.68 -34.62 30.04
C GLN A 143 26.43 -33.75 30.18
N GLY A 144 25.71 -33.84 31.30
CA GLY A 144 24.53 -33.01 31.57
C GLY A 144 24.82 -31.52 31.78
N LEU A 145 26.09 -31.14 31.96
CA LEU A 145 26.53 -29.75 32.04
C LEU A 145 26.93 -29.17 30.68
N ILE A 146 26.97 -30.01 29.64
CA ILE A 146 27.38 -29.64 28.28
C ILE A 146 26.12 -29.51 27.42
N THR A 147 25.86 -28.30 26.94
CA THR A 147 24.80 -28.01 25.97
C THR A 147 25.41 -27.94 24.58
N ASP A 148 25.06 -28.90 23.72
CA ASP A 148 25.51 -28.95 22.32
C ASP A 148 24.83 -27.85 21.50
N GLN A 149 25.62 -27.00 20.83
CA GLN A 149 25.13 -25.89 20.01
C GLN A 149 25.36 -26.12 18.51
N ARG A 150 25.89 -27.29 18.09
CA ARG A 150 26.18 -27.58 16.67
C ARG A 150 24.92 -27.51 15.80
N LEU A 151 23.78 -27.95 16.33
CA LEU A 151 22.49 -27.91 15.62
C LEU A 151 21.82 -26.52 15.64
N ASN A 152 22.36 -25.56 16.38
CA ASN A 152 21.81 -24.21 16.46
C ASN A 152 22.26 -23.37 15.27
N LYS A 153 21.37 -23.16 14.29
CA LYS A 153 21.66 -22.41 13.05
C LYS A 153 22.19 -20.99 13.29
N SER A 154 21.78 -20.33 14.38
CA SER A 154 22.24 -18.97 14.68
C SER A 154 23.67 -18.92 15.21
N LEU A 155 24.13 -20.00 15.86
CA LEU A 155 25.43 -20.06 16.54
C LEU A 155 26.47 -20.90 15.81
N CYS A 156 26.09 -22.03 15.21
CA CYS A 156 26.98 -22.91 14.46
C CYS A 156 26.34 -23.40 13.18
N GLY A 157 25.44 -24.38 13.27
CA GLY A 157 24.83 -25.02 12.10
C GLY A 157 25.59 -26.27 11.66
N ILE A 158 24.93 -27.03 10.78
CA ILE A 158 25.48 -28.22 10.14
C ILE A 158 25.82 -27.88 8.71
N VAL A 159 26.97 -28.35 8.23
CA VAL A 159 27.37 -28.17 6.84
C VAL A 159 26.36 -28.83 5.91
N HIS A 160 25.83 -28.04 4.98
CA HIS A 160 25.00 -28.48 3.85
C HIS A 160 25.49 -27.80 2.56
N GLY A 161 25.24 -28.39 1.38
CA GLY A 161 25.43 -27.74 0.07
C GLY A 161 24.18 -27.93 -0.81
N ILE A 162 23.98 -27.33 -1.99
CA ILE A 162 24.57 -26.22 -2.77
C ILE A 162 23.34 -25.45 -3.29
N VAL A 163 23.34 -24.12 -3.20
CA VAL A 163 22.16 -23.24 -3.38
C VAL A 163 21.16 -23.37 -2.23
N ASP A 164 21.53 -22.81 -1.06
CA ASP A 164 20.53 -22.17 -0.21
C ASP A 164 19.66 -21.32 -1.15
N GLN A 165 18.36 -21.62 -1.16
CA GLN A 165 17.32 -21.04 -2.01
C GLN A 165 17.67 -19.64 -2.52
N VAL A 166 17.50 -19.41 -3.84
CA VAL A 166 17.60 -18.08 -4.48
C VAL A 166 17.19 -17.04 -3.44
N ASP A 167 18.12 -16.19 -3.01
CA ASP A 167 17.81 -15.13 -2.05
C ASP A 167 16.84 -14.16 -2.74
N THR A 168 15.56 -14.53 -2.72
CA THR A 168 14.49 -13.77 -3.30
C THR A 168 14.15 -12.59 -2.41
N THR A 169 14.78 -12.42 -1.24
CA THR A 169 14.52 -11.27 -0.36
C THR A 169 14.78 -9.97 -1.11
N THR A 170 15.87 -9.89 -1.87
CA THR A 170 16.20 -8.71 -2.68
C THR A 170 15.22 -8.51 -3.84
N ILE A 171 14.87 -9.59 -4.56
CA ILE A 171 13.89 -9.57 -5.66
C ILE A 171 12.48 -9.20 -5.14
N PHE A 172 12.10 -9.72 -3.97
CA PHE A 172 10.84 -9.48 -3.30
C PHE A 172 10.76 -8.04 -2.79
N ASN A 173 11.85 -7.48 -2.25
CA ASN A 173 11.92 -6.06 -1.87
C ASN A 173 11.73 -5.13 -3.09
N GLN A 174 12.31 -5.49 -4.24
CA GLN A 174 12.09 -4.75 -5.49
C GLN A 174 10.65 -4.87 -5.97
N TYR A 175 10.07 -6.07 -5.92
CA TYR A 175 8.67 -6.30 -6.28
C TYR A 175 7.71 -5.55 -5.35
N GLN A 176 7.95 -5.56 -4.04
CA GLN A 176 7.16 -4.83 -3.05
C GLN A 176 7.26 -3.32 -3.28
N SER A 177 8.46 -2.80 -3.58
CA SER A 177 8.64 -1.38 -3.93
C SER A 177 7.87 -0.99 -5.19
N TRP A 178 7.92 -1.82 -6.23
CA TRP A 178 7.14 -1.62 -7.46
C TRP A 178 5.64 -1.68 -7.20
N PHE A 179 5.16 -2.67 -6.44
CA PHE A 179 3.75 -2.84 -6.09
C PHE A 179 3.22 -1.65 -5.27
N ASN A 180 3.99 -1.18 -4.29
CA ASN A 180 3.62 -0.01 -3.50
C ASN A 180 3.55 1.24 -4.39
N LYS A 181 4.52 1.44 -5.28
CA LYS A 181 4.51 2.56 -6.22
C LYS A 181 3.32 2.50 -7.18
N PHE A 182 3.06 1.35 -7.76
CA PHE A 182 1.91 1.14 -8.65
C PHE A 182 0.58 1.41 -7.94
N SER A 183 0.42 0.88 -6.72
CA SER A 183 -0.80 1.05 -5.92
C SER A 183 -1.05 2.51 -5.57
N VAL A 184 -0.01 3.25 -5.16
CA VAL A 184 -0.11 4.69 -4.88
C VAL A 184 -0.44 5.48 -6.15
N THR A 185 0.26 5.23 -7.26
CA THR A 185 -0.03 5.91 -8.53
C THR A 185 -1.46 5.66 -9.01
N LYS A 186 -1.98 4.44 -8.87
CA LYS A 186 -3.37 4.12 -9.24
C LYS A 186 -4.40 4.74 -8.30
N ALA A 187 -4.11 4.84 -7.01
CA ALA A 187 -4.96 5.57 -6.08
C ALA A 187 -5.01 7.07 -6.42
N ASP A 188 -3.87 7.67 -6.76
CA ASP A 188 -3.80 9.08 -7.17
C ASP A 188 -4.52 9.34 -8.50
N GLU A 189 -4.32 8.47 -9.50
CA GLU A 189 -5.02 8.55 -10.78
C GLU A 189 -6.55 8.42 -10.60
N PHE A 190 -6.99 7.50 -9.74
CA PHE A 190 -8.41 7.33 -9.44
C PHE A 190 -8.99 8.54 -8.71
N SER A 191 -8.29 9.06 -7.70
CA SER A 191 -8.68 10.27 -6.97
C SER A 191 -8.79 11.48 -7.90
N LYS A 192 -7.83 11.63 -8.82
CA LYS A 192 -7.87 12.68 -9.84
C LYS A 192 -9.04 12.52 -10.80
N TRP A 193 -9.25 11.31 -11.33
CA TRP A 193 -10.40 11.04 -12.19
C TRP A 193 -11.73 11.32 -11.47
N GLN A 194 -11.86 10.92 -10.20
CA GLN A 194 -13.05 11.19 -9.41
C GLN A 194 -13.28 12.69 -9.24
N THR A 195 -12.22 13.45 -8.98
CA THR A 195 -12.26 14.92 -8.87
C THR A 195 -12.70 15.54 -10.19
N ASP A 196 -12.05 15.16 -11.30
CA ASP A 196 -12.34 15.68 -12.63
C ASP A 196 -13.80 15.41 -13.04
N VAL A 197 -14.31 14.19 -12.77
CA VAL A 197 -15.72 13.83 -13.03
C VAL A 197 -16.68 14.63 -12.15
N THR A 198 -16.36 14.79 -10.87
CA THR A 198 -17.22 15.53 -9.92
C THR A 198 -17.31 16.99 -10.34
N THR A 199 -16.18 17.64 -10.61
CA THR A 199 -16.13 19.04 -11.06
C THR A 199 -16.82 19.23 -12.41
N ALA A 200 -16.65 18.30 -13.36
CA ALA A 200 -17.34 18.36 -14.64
C ALA A 200 -18.87 18.22 -14.49
N LEU A 201 -19.32 17.34 -13.59
CA LEU A 201 -20.74 17.16 -13.32
C LEU A 201 -21.35 18.38 -12.62
N GLU A 202 -20.68 18.92 -11.60
CA GLU A 202 -21.08 20.16 -10.91
C GLU A 202 -21.22 21.31 -11.90
N GLY A 203 -20.21 21.52 -12.75
CA GLY A 203 -20.25 22.56 -13.78
C GLY A 203 -21.38 22.36 -14.81
N TRP A 204 -21.70 21.12 -15.17
CA TRP A 204 -22.84 20.83 -16.05
C TRP A 204 -24.18 21.13 -15.37
N ILE A 205 -24.34 20.77 -14.09
CA ILE A 205 -25.55 21.04 -13.31
C ILE A 205 -25.77 22.55 -13.20
N ASP A 206 -24.74 23.32 -12.83
CA ASP A 206 -24.82 24.77 -12.69
C ASP A 206 -25.22 25.44 -14.01
N ALA A 207 -24.64 25.00 -15.14
CA ALA A 207 -24.98 25.50 -16.45
C ALA A 207 -26.45 25.20 -16.82
N GLN A 208 -26.93 23.98 -16.54
CA GLN A 208 -28.33 23.61 -16.78
C GLN A 208 -29.30 24.42 -15.90
N GLU A 209 -28.95 24.68 -14.64
CA GLU A 209 -29.76 25.50 -13.76
C GLU A 209 -29.85 26.94 -14.28
N GLN A 210 -28.73 27.53 -14.71
CA GLN A 210 -28.73 28.88 -15.29
C GLN A 210 -29.54 28.96 -16.57
N ASP A 211 -29.36 28.00 -17.49
CA ASP A 211 -30.12 27.95 -18.75
C ASP A 211 -31.63 27.84 -18.48
N PHE A 212 -32.03 27.00 -17.53
CA PHE A 212 -33.43 26.83 -17.16
C PHE A 212 -34.03 28.08 -16.51
N LEU A 213 -33.28 28.75 -15.61
CA LEU A 213 -33.70 30.01 -15.00
C LEU A 213 -33.85 31.11 -16.07
N ALA A 214 -32.88 31.22 -16.98
CA ALA A 214 -32.92 32.17 -18.08
C ALA A 214 -34.12 31.93 -19.00
N TRP A 215 -34.37 30.68 -19.38
CA TRP A 215 -35.55 30.30 -20.17
C TRP A 215 -36.86 30.65 -19.44
N ARG A 216 -36.98 30.30 -18.16
CA ARG A 216 -38.17 30.61 -17.35
C ARG A 216 -38.45 32.10 -17.29
N HIS A 217 -37.42 32.92 -17.05
CA HIS A 217 -37.56 34.38 -17.01
C HIS A 217 -37.96 34.96 -18.36
N ALA A 218 -37.41 34.44 -19.46
CA ALA A 218 -37.80 34.84 -20.80
C ALA A 218 -39.28 34.52 -21.07
N GLU A 219 -39.73 33.31 -20.70
CA GLU A 219 -41.11 32.88 -20.87
C GLU A 219 -42.09 33.69 -20.01
N GLU A 220 -41.72 33.98 -18.76
CA GLU A 220 -42.49 34.85 -17.86
C GLU A 220 -42.65 36.25 -18.47
N SER A 221 -41.58 36.81 -19.03
CA SER A 221 -41.61 38.12 -19.68
C SER A 221 -42.54 38.13 -20.91
N LEU A 222 -42.48 37.08 -21.75
CA LEU A 222 -43.38 36.93 -22.89
C LEU A 222 -44.85 36.81 -22.47
N PHE A 223 -45.13 36.02 -21.43
CA PHE A 223 -46.47 35.88 -20.88
C PHE A 223 -47.00 37.20 -20.34
N LEU A 224 -46.20 37.94 -19.55
CA LEU A 224 -46.60 39.24 -19.01
C LEU A 224 -46.87 40.25 -20.11
N ALA A 225 -46.04 40.29 -21.16
CA ALA A 225 -46.25 41.17 -22.31
C ALA A 225 -47.55 40.84 -23.08
N TRP A 226 -47.82 39.55 -23.30
CA TRP A 226 -49.09 39.10 -23.88
C TRP A 226 -50.28 39.47 -22.98
N PHE A 227 -50.17 39.24 -21.67
CA PHE A 227 -51.22 39.52 -20.70
C PHE A 227 -51.58 41.00 -20.65
N GLU A 228 -50.59 41.90 -20.61
CA GLU A 228 -50.82 43.34 -20.66
C GLU A 228 -51.47 43.79 -21.98
N THR A 229 -51.17 43.11 -23.10
CA THR A 229 -51.86 43.37 -24.38
C THR A 229 -53.35 43.02 -24.31
N ILE A 230 -53.71 41.89 -23.70
CA ILE A 230 -55.11 41.48 -23.51
C ILE A 230 -55.82 42.44 -22.54
N LYS A 231 -55.18 42.76 -21.42
CA LYS A 231 -55.69 43.71 -20.43
C LYS A 231 -55.94 45.08 -21.04
N GLY A 232 -55.05 45.57 -21.90
CA GLY A 232 -55.24 46.83 -22.63
C GLY A 232 -56.44 46.81 -23.58
N LYS A 233 -56.73 45.68 -24.24
CA LYS A 233 -57.94 45.54 -25.09
C LYS A 233 -59.24 45.50 -24.28
N LEU A 234 -59.17 44.99 -23.06
CA LEU A 234 -60.30 44.86 -22.13
C LEU A 234 -60.27 45.95 -21.06
N SER A 235 -59.56 47.06 -21.32
CA SER A 235 -59.42 48.13 -20.34
C SER A 235 -60.79 48.65 -19.92
N GLU A 236 -60.87 49.16 -18.69
CA GLU A 236 -62.10 49.67 -18.11
C GLU A 236 -62.76 50.73 -18.99
N ASP A 237 -61.96 51.53 -19.71
CA ASP A 237 -62.45 52.48 -20.71
C ASP A 237 -63.11 51.80 -21.91
N ALA A 238 -62.51 50.71 -22.44
CA ALA A 238 -63.05 49.99 -23.60
C ALA A 238 -64.32 49.20 -23.22
N ALA A 239 -64.29 48.48 -22.10
CA ALA A 239 -65.46 47.75 -21.59
C ALA A 239 -66.58 48.71 -21.16
N GLY A 240 -66.22 49.82 -20.48
CA GLY A 240 -67.16 50.87 -20.09
C GLY A 240 -67.78 51.59 -21.29
N ASN A 241 -67.00 51.90 -22.33
CA ASN A 241 -67.52 52.48 -23.56
C ASN A 241 -68.48 51.53 -24.29
N LEU A 242 -68.13 50.24 -24.41
CA LEU A 242 -69.02 49.24 -24.99
C LEU A 242 -70.33 49.10 -24.19
N TYR A 243 -70.25 49.11 -22.85
CA TYR A 243 -71.44 49.10 -22.00
C TYR A 243 -72.32 50.34 -22.26
N ASN A 244 -71.73 51.53 -22.34
CA ASN A 244 -72.47 52.76 -22.65
C ASN A 244 -73.15 52.68 -24.03
N MET A 245 -72.45 52.16 -25.05
CA MET A 245 -73.03 51.98 -26.39
C MET A 245 -74.19 50.97 -26.41
N ILE A 246 -74.13 49.91 -25.60
CA ILE A 246 -75.22 48.92 -25.47
C ILE A 246 -76.43 49.56 -24.78
N GLU A 247 -76.22 50.25 -23.66
CA GLU A 247 -77.29 50.95 -22.93
C GLU A 247 -77.98 51.99 -23.82
N ASP A 248 -77.23 52.73 -24.63
CA ASP A 248 -77.77 53.67 -25.60
C ASP A 248 -78.60 52.96 -26.68
N HIS A 249 -78.13 51.82 -27.18
CA HIS A 249 -78.85 51.03 -28.18
C HIS A 249 -80.12 50.39 -27.60
N GLU A 250 -80.11 49.86 -26.37
CA GLU A 250 -81.30 49.27 -25.72
C GLU A 250 -82.39 50.31 -25.46
N LYS A 251 -82.00 51.55 -25.12
CA LYS A 251 -82.94 52.65 -24.86
C LYS A 251 -83.37 53.40 -26.13
N ALA A 252 -82.68 53.20 -27.25
CA ALA A 252 -83.02 53.86 -28.50
C ALA A 252 -84.31 53.32 -29.12
N ARG A 253 -85.19 54.22 -29.56
CA ARG A 253 -86.50 53.88 -30.16
C ARG A 253 -86.39 53.13 -31.50
N LEU A 254 -85.43 53.52 -32.34
CA LEU A 254 -85.16 52.91 -33.65
C LEU A 254 -83.68 52.51 -33.74
N PRO A 255 -83.28 51.44 -33.04
CA PRO A 255 -81.87 51.16 -32.78
C PRO A 255 -81.12 50.55 -33.98
N HIS A 256 -81.85 50.03 -34.98
CA HIS A 256 -81.26 49.32 -36.12
C HIS A 256 -81.30 50.14 -37.39
N ILE A 257 -80.26 50.06 -38.21
CA ILE A 257 -80.25 50.62 -39.58
C ILE A 257 -80.31 49.48 -40.59
N THR A 258 -81.32 49.50 -41.44
CA THR A 258 -81.47 48.56 -42.54
C THR A 258 -81.24 49.29 -43.85
N THR A 259 -80.46 48.69 -44.77
CA THR A 259 -80.28 49.22 -46.12
C THR A 259 -81.09 48.37 -47.08
N ASP A 260 -81.86 49.02 -47.94
CA ASP A 260 -82.56 48.34 -49.03
C ASP A 260 -81.56 48.05 -50.16
N ASP A 261 -81.37 46.78 -50.48
CA ASP A 261 -80.40 46.35 -51.49
C ASP A 261 -80.76 46.77 -52.92
N THR A 262 -82.04 47.03 -53.17
CA THR A 262 -82.55 47.42 -54.49
C THR A 262 -82.45 48.94 -54.68
N THR A 263 -82.87 49.70 -53.67
CA THR A 263 -82.92 51.18 -53.77
C THR A 263 -81.70 51.88 -53.20
N LYS A 264 -80.85 51.15 -52.47
CA LYS A 264 -79.69 51.66 -51.70
C LYS A 264 -80.03 52.71 -50.64
N LYS A 265 -81.32 52.88 -50.30
CA LYS A 265 -81.78 53.74 -49.23
C LYS A 265 -81.58 53.10 -47.87
N LYS A 266 -81.39 53.92 -46.84
CA LYS A 266 -81.20 53.47 -45.46
C LYS A 266 -82.41 53.84 -44.62
N TYR A 267 -82.79 52.95 -43.71
CA TYR A 267 -83.91 53.12 -42.81
C TYR A 267 -83.46 52.85 -41.38
N ARG A 268 -83.72 53.76 -40.46
CA ARG A 268 -83.73 53.42 -39.04
C ARG A 268 -84.99 52.63 -38.74
N THR A 269 -84.89 51.59 -37.94
CA THR A 269 -85.94 50.59 -37.73
C THR A 269 -85.94 50.14 -36.28
N GLY A 270 -87.13 49.85 -35.75
CA GLY A 270 -87.30 49.41 -34.37
C GLY A 270 -88.71 48.89 -34.09
N LEU A 271 -88.86 48.25 -32.94
CA LEU A 271 -90.15 47.82 -32.43
C LEU A 271 -90.63 48.84 -31.40
N VAL A 272 -91.84 49.36 -31.59
CA VAL A 272 -92.41 50.41 -30.74
C VAL A 272 -93.78 49.96 -30.24
N ILE A 273 -94.06 50.24 -28.97
CA ILE A 273 -95.39 50.01 -28.39
C ILE A 273 -96.16 51.32 -28.44
N ASP A 274 -97.27 51.34 -29.16
CA ASP A 274 -98.21 52.46 -29.19
C ASP A 274 -99.61 51.96 -28.81
N ASN A 275 -100.29 52.67 -27.91
CA ASN A 275 -101.60 52.26 -27.39
C ASN A 275 -101.69 50.78 -26.95
N GLY A 276 -100.63 50.25 -26.36
CA GLY A 276 -100.55 48.87 -25.85
C GLY A 276 -100.39 47.78 -26.93
N LYS A 277 -100.15 48.14 -28.19
CA LYS A 277 -99.88 47.20 -29.28
C LYS A 277 -98.47 47.40 -29.83
N LEU A 278 -97.83 46.30 -30.22
CA LEU A 278 -96.49 46.31 -30.80
C LEU A 278 -96.56 46.62 -32.30
N PHE A 279 -95.79 47.60 -32.74
CA PHE A 279 -95.64 48.00 -34.14
C PHE A 279 -94.17 47.93 -34.54
N PHE A 280 -93.95 47.65 -35.82
CA PHE A 280 -92.66 47.90 -36.45
C PHE A 280 -92.68 49.32 -37.02
N GLU A 281 -91.77 50.17 -36.54
CA GLU A 281 -91.62 51.55 -37.00
C GLU A 281 -90.32 51.66 -37.81
N TYR A 282 -90.36 52.46 -38.87
CA TYR A 282 -89.19 52.75 -39.68
C TYR A 282 -89.18 54.22 -40.11
N GLU A 283 -87.98 54.76 -40.28
CA GLU A 283 -87.72 56.14 -40.71
C GLU A 283 -86.63 56.12 -41.78
N GLU A 284 -86.89 56.67 -42.97
CA GLU A 284 -85.86 56.83 -44.01
C GLU A 284 -84.83 57.86 -43.55
N VAL A 285 -83.56 57.48 -43.56
CA VAL A 285 -82.44 58.36 -43.25
C VAL A 285 -81.65 58.64 -44.53
N GLN A 286 -81.31 59.91 -44.74
CA GLN A 286 -80.44 60.36 -45.83
C GLN A 286 -79.03 59.77 -45.72
#